data_AF-A0A5P1RAE4-F1
#
_entry.id   AF-A0A5P1RAE4-F1
#
_cell.length_a   1.000
_cell.length_b   1.000
_cell.length_c   1.000
_cell.angle_alpha   90.00
_cell.angle_beta   90.00
_cell.angle_gamma   90.00
#
_symmetry.space_group_name_H-M   'P 1'
#
loop_
_entity.id
_entity.type
_entity.pdbx_description
1 polymer ?
#
loop_
_entity_poly.entity_id
_entity_poly.type
_entity_poly.pdbx_seq_one_letter_code
_entity_poly.pdbx_strand_id
1 'polypeptide(L)'
;MITRTQHGYGLGDWECTPVILPSGRKITPTESRALVCRLNGLSQKEAAEEMNCSKSNIAQAWESIYFKTATSDVVVAINKLFELGAIHRVRIILIMLVCSWLTFPAMQADPEADQHTELARRYRSRSSHRSRASTSTRNAQLDHAAELLGEAVYEFCTIADFGGNDHAA
;
A
#
# COMPACT_ATOMS: atom_id res chain seq x y z
N MET A 1 15.85 -6.31 -10.40
CA MET A 1 16.09 -7.69 -9.93
C MET A 1 14.85 -8.27 -9.25
N ILE A 2 14.24 -9.29 -9.84
CA ILE A 2 13.12 -10.04 -9.24
C ILE A 2 13.61 -10.83 -8.03
N THR A 3 12.98 -10.63 -6.88
CA THR A 3 13.28 -11.34 -5.63
C THR A 3 12.23 -12.41 -5.36
N ARG A 4 12.66 -13.53 -4.79
CA ARG A 4 11.72 -14.54 -4.29
C ARG A 4 11.28 -14.14 -2.89
N THR A 5 9.97 -14.03 -2.67
CA THR A 5 9.38 -13.73 -1.37
C THR A 5 8.89 -15.02 -0.70
N GLN A 6 8.34 -14.93 0.52
CA GLN A 6 7.77 -16.09 1.21
C GLN A 6 6.57 -16.68 0.45
N HIS A 7 5.80 -15.84 -0.24
CA HIS A 7 4.57 -16.23 -0.90
C HIS A 7 4.71 -16.34 -2.43
N GLY A 8 5.69 -15.67 -3.03
CA GLY A 8 5.86 -15.69 -4.47
C GLY A 8 7.09 -14.95 -4.96
N TYR A 9 6.87 -13.93 -5.79
CA TYR A 9 7.90 -13.18 -6.48
C TYR A 9 7.62 -11.69 -6.41
N GLY A 10 8.62 -10.90 -6.05
CA GLY A 10 8.53 -9.45 -5.93
C GLY A 10 9.47 -8.72 -6.89
N LEU A 11 9.05 -7.53 -7.30
CA LEU A 11 9.88 -6.55 -7.99
C LEU A 11 9.39 -5.16 -7.58
N GLY A 12 10.30 -4.29 -7.11
CA GLY A 12 9.92 -2.98 -6.58
C GLY A 12 8.90 -3.10 -5.44
N ASP A 13 7.77 -2.43 -5.59
CA ASP A 13 6.69 -2.40 -4.58
C ASP A 13 5.60 -3.46 -4.80
N TRP A 14 5.80 -4.31 -5.81
CA TRP A 14 4.83 -5.30 -6.26
C TRP A 14 5.27 -6.70 -5.88
N GLU A 15 4.33 -7.48 -5.36
CA GLU A 15 4.48 -8.91 -5.11
C GLU A 15 3.37 -9.68 -5.82
N CYS A 16 3.73 -10.77 -6.51
CA CYS A 16 2.79 -11.70 -7.11
C CYS A 16 2.96 -13.11 -6.56
N THR A 17 1.84 -13.69 -6.13
CA THR A 17 1.75 -15.04 -5.58
C THR A 17 1.16 -15.99 -6.62
N PRO A 18 1.81 -17.13 -6.93
CA PRO A 18 1.24 -18.15 -7.80
C PRO A 18 -0.06 -18.71 -7.20
N VAL A 19 -1.19 -18.48 -7.87
CA VAL A 19 -2.54 -18.84 -7.39
C VAL A 19 -3.31 -19.66 -8.42
N ILE A 20 -4.26 -20.47 -7.95
CA ILE A 20 -5.24 -21.14 -8.80
C ILE A 20 -6.46 -20.22 -8.91
N LEU A 21 -6.79 -19.82 -10.13
CA LEU A 21 -7.95 -19.00 -10.45
C LEU A 21 -9.25 -19.79 -10.19
N PRO A 22 -10.39 -19.11 -9.96
CA PRO A 22 -11.70 -19.77 -9.86
C PRO A 22 -12.08 -20.59 -11.09
N SER A 23 -11.51 -20.27 -12.25
CA SER A 23 -11.65 -21.03 -13.49
C SER A 23 -10.90 -22.37 -13.50
N GLY A 24 -10.21 -22.73 -12.41
CA GLY A 24 -9.37 -23.93 -12.29
C GLY A 24 -8.00 -23.78 -12.97
N ARG A 25 -7.73 -22.66 -13.65
CA ARG A 25 -6.44 -22.38 -14.28
C ARG A 25 -5.44 -21.90 -13.24
N LYS A 26 -4.16 -22.24 -13.40
CA LYS A 26 -3.10 -21.84 -12.47
C LYS A 26 -2.24 -20.72 -13.05
N ILE A 27 -2.00 -19.67 -12.27
CA ILE A 27 -0.91 -18.72 -12.50
C ILE A 27 0.39 -19.40 -12.04
N THR A 28 1.29 -19.61 -12.99
CA THR A 28 2.55 -20.29 -12.76
C THR A 28 3.59 -19.34 -12.14
N PRO A 29 4.67 -19.87 -11.52
CA PRO A 29 5.79 -19.05 -11.05
C PRO A 29 6.38 -18.15 -12.14
N THR A 30 6.53 -18.65 -13.37
CA THR A 30 7.07 -17.87 -14.50
C THR A 30 6.14 -16.73 -14.90
N GLU A 31 4.83 -16.98 -14.92
CA GLU A 31 3.84 -15.93 -15.19
C GLU A 31 3.79 -14.90 -14.08
N SER A 32 3.94 -15.32 -12.81
CA SER A 32 3.99 -14.42 -11.66
C SER A 32 5.19 -13.45 -11.79
N ARG A 33 6.35 -13.98 -12.19
CA ARG A 33 7.56 -13.18 -12.48
C ARG A 33 7.35 -12.21 -13.65
N ALA A 34 6.75 -12.69 -14.74
CA ALA A 34 6.46 -11.84 -15.89
C ALA A 34 5.42 -10.75 -15.57
N LEU A 35 4.48 -11.04 -14.68
CA LEU A 35 3.44 -10.12 -14.25
C LEU A 35 4.02 -8.99 -13.38
N VAL A 36 4.91 -9.28 -12.42
CA VAL A 36 5.55 -8.22 -11.63
C VAL A 36 6.42 -7.30 -12.48
N CYS A 37 7.06 -7.80 -13.54
CA CYS A 37 7.74 -6.94 -14.52
C CYS A 37 6.73 -5.98 -15.18
N ARG A 38 5.58 -6.49 -15.60
CA ARG A 38 4.54 -5.67 -16.23
C ARG A 38 3.97 -4.60 -15.29
N LEU A 39 3.75 -4.95 -14.01
CA LEU A 39 3.24 -4.03 -12.99
C LEU A 39 4.23 -2.91 -12.63
N ASN A 40 5.52 -3.16 -12.75
CA ASN A 40 6.56 -2.14 -12.60
C ASN A 40 6.77 -1.29 -13.87
N GLY A 41 5.94 -1.48 -14.91
CA GLY A 41 6.02 -0.70 -16.14
C GLY A 41 7.14 -1.10 -17.09
N LEU A 42 7.82 -2.24 -16.86
CA LEU A 42 8.89 -2.68 -17.75
C LEU A 42 8.34 -3.00 -19.14
N SER A 43 9.10 -2.59 -20.16
CA SER A 43 8.91 -3.01 -21.53
C SER A 43 9.21 -4.51 -21.68
N GLN A 44 8.75 -5.12 -22.79
CA GLN A 44 9.04 -6.53 -23.08
C GLN A 44 10.54 -6.83 -23.16
N LYS A 45 11.35 -5.86 -23.60
CA LYS A 45 12.80 -6.02 -23.72
C LYS A 45 13.45 -6.04 -22.34
N GLU A 46 13.13 -5.07 -21.50
CA GLU A 46 13.66 -4.98 -20.13
C GLU A 46 13.19 -6.17 -19.28
N ALA A 47 11.94 -6.58 -19.41
CA ALA A 47 11.42 -7.77 -18.73
C ALA A 47 12.14 -9.06 -19.19
N ALA A 48 12.51 -9.14 -20.46
CA ALA A 48 13.26 -10.28 -21.01
C ALA A 48 14.70 -10.31 -20.49
N GLU A 49 15.36 -9.16 -20.40
CA GLU A 49 16.68 -9.02 -19.76
C GLU A 49 16.63 -9.39 -18.28
N GLU A 50 15.63 -8.87 -17.55
CA GLU A 50 15.41 -9.14 -16.12
C GLU A 50 15.10 -10.63 -15.84
N MET A 51 14.40 -11.31 -16.76
CA MET A 51 14.09 -12.74 -16.65
C MET A 51 15.10 -13.67 -17.34
N ASN A 52 16.15 -13.12 -17.96
CA ASN A 52 17.13 -13.87 -18.77
C ASN A 52 16.46 -14.78 -19.83
N CYS A 53 15.49 -14.25 -20.57
CA CYS A 53 14.78 -15.00 -21.60
C CYS A 53 14.58 -14.18 -22.87
N SER A 54 13.95 -14.76 -23.89
CA SER A 54 13.66 -14.04 -25.14
C SER A 54 12.43 -13.12 -24.98
N LYS A 55 12.41 -12.02 -25.73
CA LYS A 55 11.25 -11.11 -25.82
C LYS A 55 9.94 -11.85 -26.14
N SER A 56 10.01 -12.85 -27.03
CA SER A 56 8.86 -13.67 -27.41
C SER A 56 8.30 -14.48 -26.24
N ASN A 57 9.16 -14.97 -25.34
CA ASN A 57 8.73 -15.73 -24.17
C ASN A 57 7.95 -14.85 -23.18
N ILE A 58 8.36 -13.58 -23.01
CA ILE A 58 7.61 -12.61 -22.19
C ILE A 58 6.24 -12.30 -22.81
N ALA A 59 6.19 -12.09 -24.13
CA ALA A 59 4.93 -11.83 -24.83
C ALA A 59 3.95 -13.00 -24.64
N GLN A 60 4.42 -14.24 -24.83
CA GLN A 60 3.62 -15.45 -24.59
C GLN A 60 3.17 -15.58 -23.13
N ALA A 61 4.04 -15.24 -22.17
CA ALA A 61 3.68 -15.27 -20.76
C ALA A 61 2.55 -14.26 -20.44
N TRP A 62 2.60 -13.05 -20.99
CA TRP A 62 1.53 -12.06 -20.83
C TRP A 62 0.23 -12.47 -21.51
N GLU A 63 0.29 -12.98 -22.74
CA GLU A 63 -0.88 -13.52 -23.44
C GLU A 63 -1.53 -14.68 -22.68
N SER A 64 -0.72 -15.58 -22.12
CA SER A 64 -1.21 -16.66 -21.27
C SER A 64 -1.96 -16.14 -20.05
N ILE A 65 -1.48 -15.07 -19.41
CA ILE A 65 -2.17 -14.43 -18.27
C ILE A 65 -3.52 -13.83 -18.71
N TYR A 66 -3.56 -13.14 -19.85
CA TYR A 66 -4.79 -12.56 -20.41
C TYR A 66 -5.82 -13.64 -20.74
N PHE A 67 -5.37 -14.72 -21.36
CA PHE A 67 -6.20 -15.88 -21.63
C PHE A 67 -6.72 -16.52 -20.33
N LYS A 68 -5.89 -16.67 -19.30
CA LYS A 68 -6.28 -17.26 -18.00
C LYS A 68 -7.27 -16.41 -17.22
N THR A 69 -7.20 -15.09 -17.36
CA THR A 69 -8.11 -14.11 -16.74
C THR A 69 -9.37 -13.85 -17.57
N ALA A 70 -9.48 -14.49 -18.75
CA ALA A 70 -10.56 -14.31 -19.72
C ALA A 70 -10.77 -12.82 -20.08
N THR A 71 -9.66 -12.13 -20.36
CA THR A 71 -9.66 -10.72 -20.75
C THR A 71 -8.67 -10.49 -21.88
N SER A 72 -8.93 -9.48 -22.72
CA SER A 72 -7.99 -9.00 -23.74
C SER A 72 -7.29 -7.70 -23.32
N ASP A 73 -7.80 -7.04 -22.28
CA ASP A 73 -7.27 -5.78 -21.76
C ASP A 73 -6.36 -6.04 -20.57
N VAL A 74 -5.16 -5.46 -20.63
CA VAL A 74 -4.12 -5.54 -19.60
C VAL A 74 -4.62 -5.01 -18.25
N VAL A 75 -5.34 -3.90 -18.25
CA VAL A 75 -5.82 -3.24 -17.02
C VAL A 75 -6.89 -4.11 -16.36
N VAL A 76 -7.80 -4.66 -17.15
CA VAL A 76 -8.86 -5.54 -16.65
C VAL A 76 -8.26 -6.85 -16.11
N ALA A 77 -7.25 -7.41 -16.79
CA ALA A 77 -6.54 -8.60 -16.31
C ALA A 77 -5.89 -8.36 -14.95
N ILE A 78 -5.19 -7.23 -14.79
CA ILE A 78 -4.54 -6.84 -13.55
C ILE A 78 -5.57 -6.65 -12.42
N ASN A 79 -6.66 -5.93 -12.68
CA ASN A 79 -7.72 -5.72 -11.68
C ASN A 79 -8.33 -7.04 -11.21
N LYS A 80 -8.61 -7.97 -12.11
CA LYS A 80 -9.08 -9.31 -11.72
C LYS A 80 -8.06 -10.06 -10.85
N LEU A 81 -6.76 -9.93 -11.16
CA LEU A 81 -5.71 -10.56 -10.37
C LEU A 81 -5.53 -9.93 -8.99
N PHE A 82 -5.85 -8.64 -8.83
CA PHE A 82 -5.98 -8.00 -7.51
C PHE A 82 -7.16 -8.53 -6.71
N GLU A 83 -8.35 -8.60 -7.32
CA GLU A 83 -9.56 -9.11 -6.66
C GLU A 83 -9.37 -10.55 -6.14
N LEU A 84 -8.58 -11.34 -6.86
CA LEU A 84 -8.26 -12.71 -6.49
C LEU A 84 -7.09 -12.85 -5.50
N GLY A 85 -6.49 -11.74 -5.06
CA GLY A 85 -5.34 -11.75 -4.16
C GLY A 85 -4.07 -12.35 -4.76
N ALA A 86 -3.94 -12.36 -6.10
CA ALA A 86 -2.72 -12.83 -6.75
C ALA A 86 -1.64 -11.74 -6.81
N ILE A 87 -2.03 -10.46 -6.72
CA ILE A 87 -1.14 -9.29 -6.73
C ILE A 87 -1.34 -8.50 -5.43
N HIS A 88 -0.23 -8.13 -4.81
CA HIS A 88 -0.21 -7.30 -3.62
C HIS A 88 0.72 -6.10 -3.83
N ARG A 89 0.28 -4.92 -3.37
CA ARG A 89 1.16 -3.75 -3.23
C ARG A 89 1.65 -3.71 -1.79
N VAL A 90 2.90 -4.09 -1.57
CA VAL A 90 3.48 -4.29 -0.23
C VAL A 90 3.36 -3.01 0.61
N ARG A 91 3.57 -1.83 -0.01
CA ARG A 91 3.45 -0.53 0.67
C ARG A 91 2.02 -0.18 1.10
N ILE A 92 1.00 -0.51 0.30
CA ILE A 92 -0.40 -0.21 0.68
C ILE A 92 -0.82 -1.07 1.87
N ILE A 93 -0.45 -2.35 1.86
CA ILE A 93 -0.72 -3.25 2.99
C ILE A 93 -0.03 -2.74 4.25
N LEU A 94 1.22 -2.29 4.13
CA LEU A 94 1.96 -1.72 5.25
C LEU A 94 1.31 -0.43 5.78
N ILE A 95 0.88 0.48 4.90
CA ILE A 95 0.17 1.71 5.32
C ILE A 95 -1.16 1.38 5.99
N MET A 96 -1.97 0.48 5.42
CA MET A 96 -3.23 0.05 6.04
C MET A 96 -3.00 -0.60 7.40
N LEU A 97 -1.95 -1.41 7.54
CA LEU A 97 -1.55 -2.00 8.82
C LEU A 97 -1.20 -0.90 9.83
N VAL A 98 -0.29 0.02 9.48
CA VAL A 98 0.14 1.11 10.36
C VAL A 98 -1.05 1.99 10.77
N CYS A 99 -1.91 2.38 9.82
CA CYS A 99 -3.12 3.17 10.12
C CYS A 99 -4.11 2.42 11.01
N SER A 100 -4.27 1.11 10.83
CA SER A 100 -5.12 0.28 11.69
C SER A 100 -4.56 0.23 13.11
N TRP A 101 -3.25 0.01 13.28
CA TRP A 101 -2.61 -0.03 14.60
C TRP A 101 -2.66 1.32 15.33
N LEU A 102 -2.57 2.44 14.61
CA LEU A 102 -2.67 3.78 15.17
C LEU A 102 -4.12 4.17 15.55
N THR A 103 -5.14 3.64 14.86
CA THR A 103 -6.56 3.97 15.13
C THR A 103 -7.23 3.02 16.13
N PHE A 104 -6.74 1.80 16.31
CA PHE A 104 -7.28 0.84 17.29
C PHE A 104 -7.33 1.36 18.76
N PRO A 105 -6.30 2.02 19.31
CA PRO A 105 -6.37 2.54 20.68
C PRO A 105 -7.33 3.74 20.81
N ALA A 106 -7.72 4.41 19.72
CA ALA A 106 -8.70 5.51 19.77
C ALA A 106 -10.15 5.02 19.81
N MET A 107 -10.43 3.79 19.35
CA MET A 107 -11.78 3.18 19.40
C MET A 107 -12.06 2.40 20.69
N GLN A 108 -11.03 2.10 21.50
CA GLN A 108 -11.19 1.49 22.83
C GLN A 108 -11.22 2.54 23.96
N ALA A 109 -11.36 3.83 23.65
CA ALA A 109 -11.71 4.83 24.64
C ALA A 109 -13.13 4.55 25.13
N ASP A 110 -13.22 3.69 26.14
CA ASP A 110 -14.42 3.34 26.85
C ASP A 110 -15.11 4.62 27.34
N PRO A 111 -16.31 4.96 26.82
CA PRO A 111 -17.00 6.18 27.23
C PRO A 111 -17.41 6.15 28.72
N GLU A 112 -17.35 5.00 29.39
CA GLU A 112 -17.67 4.87 30.82
C GLU A 112 -16.48 5.23 31.74
N ALA A 113 -15.23 5.08 31.27
CA ALA A 113 -14.05 5.43 32.05
C ALA A 113 -13.94 6.95 32.30
N ASP A 114 -14.40 7.75 31.33
CA ASP A 114 -14.40 9.22 31.43
C ASP A 114 -15.52 9.77 32.31
N GLN A 115 -16.68 9.09 32.41
CA GLN A 115 -17.77 9.53 33.28
C GLN A 115 -17.44 9.40 34.77
N HIS A 116 -16.78 8.31 35.17
CA HIS A 116 -16.39 8.13 36.57
C HIS A 116 -15.25 9.07 37.00
N THR A 117 -14.31 9.39 36.10
CA THR A 117 -13.23 10.34 36.39
C THR A 117 -13.70 11.79 36.36
N GLU A 118 -14.65 12.17 35.49
CA GLU A 118 -15.29 13.50 35.53
C GLU A 118 -16.11 13.72 36.81
N LEU A 119 -16.92 12.73 37.23
CA LEU A 119 -17.73 12.83 38.46
C LEU A 119 -16.84 12.92 39.72
N ALA A 120 -15.73 12.18 39.77
CA ALA A 120 -14.76 12.28 40.86
C ALA A 120 -14.05 13.65 40.90
N ARG A 121 -13.81 14.30 39.75
CA ARG A 121 -13.27 15.67 39.67
C ARG A 121 -14.26 16.73 40.12
N ARG A 122 -15.55 16.57 39.79
CA ARG A 122 -16.60 17.53 40.18
C ARG A 122 -16.85 17.56 41.68
N TYR A 123 -16.62 16.47 42.41
CA TYR A 123 -16.74 16.46 43.87
C TYR A 123 -15.54 17.11 44.62
N ARG A 124 -14.37 17.25 43.98
CA ARG A 124 -13.16 17.82 44.62
C ARG A 124 -12.93 19.30 44.37
N SER A 125 -13.72 19.96 43.54
CA SER A 125 -13.44 21.31 43.03
C SER A 125 -14.39 22.38 43.58
N ARG A 126 -14.68 22.33 44.89
CA ARG A 126 -15.32 23.44 45.62
C ARG A 126 -14.37 24.23 46.53
N SER A 127 -13.05 24.04 46.37
CA SER A 127 -12.03 24.80 47.09
C SER A 127 -11.00 25.39 46.13
N SER A 128 -10.93 26.72 46.20
CA SER A 128 -9.79 27.59 45.88
C SER A 128 -9.26 27.69 44.43
N HIS A 129 -9.43 28.89 43.89
CA HIS A 129 -8.38 29.70 43.25
C HIS A 129 -7.49 29.10 42.14
N ARG A 130 -7.74 29.63 40.93
CA ARG A 130 -6.76 30.28 40.04
C ARG A 130 -5.50 29.47 39.69
N SER A 131 -5.55 28.75 38.57
CA SER A 131 -4.34 28.50 37.78
C SER A 131 -4.68 28.34 36.29
N ARG A 132 -4.08 29.27 35.56
CA ARG A 132 -3.96 29.39 34.12
C ARG A 132 -3.01 28.29 33.63
N ALA A 133 -3.20 27.85 32.39
CA ALA A 133 -2.31 27.01 31.56
C ALA A 133 -2.47 25.48 31.68
N SER A 134 -3.09 24.90 30.66
CA SER A 134 -2.82 23.54 30.17
C SER A 134 -3.50 23.36 28.80
N THR A 135 -3.01 24.09 27.79
CA THR A 135 -3.45 23.96 26.38
C THR A 135 -2.25 23.80 25.44
N SER A 136 -1.08 23.48 26.00
CA SER A 136 0.19 23.45 25.27
C SER A 136 0.57 22.05 24.76
N THR A 137 0.07 20.98 25.38
CA THR A 137 0.50 19.61 25.03
C THR A 137 -0.29 18.99 23.89
N ARG A 138 -1.57 19.37 23.72
CA ARG A 138 -2.42 18.85 22.64
C ARG A 138 -2.11 19.50 21.28
N ASN A 139 -1.72 20.78 21.30
CA ASN A 139 -1.28 21.48 20.08
C ASN A 139 0.10 20.99 19.62
N ALA A 140 1.04 20.74 20.54
CA ALA A 140 2.34 20.19 20.19
C ALA A 140 2.27 18.80 19.51
N GLN A 141 1.31 17.95 19.89
CA GLN A 141 1.10 16.67 19.22
C GLN A 141 0.45 16.79 17.84
N LEU A 142 -0.45 17.77 17.66
CA LEU A 142 -1.07 18.05 16.35
C LEU A 142 -0.08 18.72 15.40
N ASP A 143 0.79 19.60 15.89
CA ASP A 143 1.85 20.22 15.10
C ASP A 143 2.88 19.17 14.66
N HIS A 144 3.26 18.25 15.55
CA HIS A 144 4.19 17.16 15.21
C HIS A 144 3.58 16.13 14.24
N ALA A 145 2.27 15.90 14.30
CA ALA A 145 1.54 15.07 13.33
C ALA A 145 1.37 15.78 11.99
N ALA A 146 1.15 17.10 11.98
CA ALA A 146 1.10 17.91 10.78
C ALA A 146 2.47 18.04 10.10
N GLU A 147 3.57 18.04 10.87
CA GLU A 147 4.93 18.02 10.34
C GLU A 147 5.26 16.66 9.69
N LEU A 148 4.92 15.54 10.37
CA LEU A 148 5.09 14.18 9.85
C LEU A 148 4.23 13.87 8.61
N LEU A 149 2.98 14.32 8.60
CA LEU A 149 2.06 14.13 7.47
C LEU A 149 2.33 15.15 6.36
N GLY A 150 2.74 16.37 6.70
CA GLY A 150 3.07 17.42 5.75
C GLY A 150 4.26 17.05 4.87
N GLU A 151 5.34 16.50 5.44
CA GLU A 151 6.49 16.00 4.68
C GLU A 151 6.12 14.80 3.79
N ALA A 152 5.38 13.82 4.33
CA ALA A 152 4.99 12.63 3.59
C ALA A 152 4.00 12.93 2.44
N VAL A 153 3.13 13.93 2.61
CA VAL A 153 2.20 14.39 1.56
C VAL A 153 2.92 15.25 0.52
N TYR A 154 3.92 16.05 0.92
CA TYR A 154 4.75 16.80 -0.04
C TYR A 154 5.61 15.87 -0.91
N GLU A 155 6.19 14.80 -0.37
CA GLU A 155 6.86 13.76 -1.18
C GLU A 155 5.89 13.07 -2.15
N PHE A 156 4.64 12.85 -1.75
CA PHE A 156 3.62 12.26 -2.62
C PHE A 156 3.23 13.16 -3.80
N CYS A 157 3.18 14.48 -3.61
CA CYS A 157 2.88 15.43 -4.68
C CYS A 157 4.11 15.73 -5.57
N THR A 158 5.31 15.80 -5.01
CA THR A 158 6.53 16.08 -5.79
C THR A 158 7.01 14.90 -6.63
N ILE A 159 6.74 13.65 -6.24
CA ILE A 159 7.03 12.47 -7.06
C ILE A 159 5.97 12.27 -8.16
N ALA A 160 4.74 12.78 -7.97
CA ALA A 160 3.69 12.72 -9.00
C ALA A 160 3.90 13.77 -10.13
N ASP A 161 4.63 14.85 -9.87
CA ASP A 161 4.84 15.95 -10.83
C ASP A 161 6.17 15.89 -11.62
N PHE A 162 7.07 14.94 -11.35
CA PHE A 162 8.28 14.69 -12.16
C PHE A 162 8.15 13.43 -13.03
N GLY A 163 7.23 13.47 -14.00
CA GLY A 163 7.14 12.53 -15.11
C GLY A 163 6.76 13.16 -16.45
N GLY A 164 6.74 14.50 -16.52
CA GLY A 164 6.36 15.26 -17.70
C GLY A 164 7.50 16.12 -18.21
N ASN A 165 8.00 15.79 -19.40
CA ASN A 165 8.92 16.53 -20.27
C ASN A 165 10.38 16.66 -19.83
N ASP A 166 11.22 15.78 -20.40
CA ASP A 166 12.48 16.19 -21.02
C ASP A 166 12.68 15.43 -22.34
N HIS A 167 11.91 15.85 -23.35
CA HIS A 167 12.34 15.82 -24.74
C HIS A 167 12.35 17.28 -25.24
N ALA A 168 13.51 17.91 -25.18
CA ALA A 168 13.82 19.08 -25.99
C ALA A 168 15.32 19.11 -26.30
N ALA A 169 15.60 18.90 -27.60
CA ALA A 169 16.84 19.12 -28.35
C ALA A 169 18.01 18.16 -28.12
#